data_AF-A0A520BM47-F1
#
_entry.id   AF-A0A520BM47-F1
#
_cell.length_a   1.000
_cell.length_b   1.000
_cell.length_c   1.000
_cell.angle_alpha   90.00
_cell.angle_beta   90.00
_cell.angle_gamma   90.00
#
_symmetry.space_group_name_H-M   'P 1'
#
loop_
_entity.id
_entity.type
_entity.pdbx_description
1 polymer ?
#
loop_
_entity_poly.entity_id
_entity_poly.type
_entity_poly.pdbx_seq_one_letter_code
_entity_poly.pdbx_strand_id
1 'polypeptide(L)'
;MTTEKGSISIHTENIFPIIKKFLYSDNEIFLRELVSNAVDAVQKIKRLGALGQYNGEVGEPLVEVSLNAEAKTITISDNGLGMTAEEIKKYINQV
;
A
#
# COMPACT_ATOMS: atom_id res chain seq x y z
N MET A 1 22.49 0.96 -3.69
CA MET A 1 21.29 0.73 -2.86
C MET A 1 21.53 -0.54 -2.06
N THR A 2 21.44 -0.45 -0.74
CA THR A 2 21.75 -1.57 0.17
C THR A 2 20.50 -2.41 0.34
N THR A 3 20.55 -3.69 -0.04
CA THR A 3 19.41 -4.60 0.08
C THR A 3 19.27 -5.05 1.54
N GLU A 4 18.21 -4.64 2.23
CA GLU A 4 17.86 -5.18 3.55
C GLU A 4 16.88 -6.35 3.43
N LYS A 5 17.07 -7.38 4.25
CA LYS A 5 16.14 -8.51 4.40
C LYS A 5 15.55 -8.49 5.80
N GLY A 6 14.22 -8.41 5.90
CA GLY A 6 13.47 -8.55 7.15
C GLY A 6 12.80 -9.92 7.24
N SER A 7 12.48 -10.35 8.46
CA SER A 7 11.65 -11.55 8.73
C SER A 7 10.32 -11.11 9.32
N ILE A 8 9.22 -11.47 8.64
CA ILE A 8 7.85 -11.35 9.11
C ILE A 8 7.61 -12.53 10.09
N SER A 9 7.21 -12.26 11.33
CA SER A 9 7.02 -13.28 12.37
C SER A 9 5.55 -13.41 12.69
N ILE A 10 4.89 -14.26 11.92
CA ILE A 10 3.45 -14.46 12.01
C ILE A 10 3.15 -15.47 13.12
N HIS A 11 2.41 -15.04 14.15
CA HIS A 11 1.78 -15.98 15.09
C HIS A 11 0.61 -16.68 14.38
N THR A 12 0.88 -17.88 13.85
CA THR A 12 0.00 -18.66 12.95
C THR A 12 -1.36 -19.06 13.53
N GLU A 13 -1.54 -18.93 14.84
CA GLU A 13 -2.70 -19.43 15.58
C GLU A 13 -4.01 -18.71 15.20
N ASN A 14 -3.93 -17.44 14.78
CA ASN A 14 -5.09 -16.60 14.49
C ASN A 14 -5.27 -16.23 13.01
N ILE A 15 -4.29 -16.53 12.14
CA ILE A 15 -4.25 -16.00 10.77
C ILE A 15 -4.87 -16.93 9.73
N PHE A 16 -4.83 -18.25 9.94
CA PHE A 16 -5.35 -19.23 8.98
C PHE A 16 -6.84 -19.08 8.68
N PRO A 17 -7.73 -18.78 9.66
CA PRO A 17 -9.14 -18.52 9.37
C PRO A 17 -9.35 -17.26 8.53
N ILE A 18 -8.53 -16.22 8.74
CA ILE A 18 -8.59 -14.94 8.03
C ILE A 18 -8.10 -15.11 6.59
N ILE A 19 -6.94 -15.75 6.42
CA ILE A 19 -6.35 -16.05 5.11
C ILE A 19 -7.28 -16.98 4.30
N LYS A 20 -7.87 -18.02 4.92
CA LYS A 20 -8.88 -18.85 4.23
C LYS A 20 -10.09 -18.03 3.80
N LYS A 21 -10.62 -17.15 4.66
CA LYS A 21 -11.76 -16.29 4.29
C LYS A 21 -11.40 -15.34 3.14
N PHE A 22 -10.18 -14.80 3.13
CA PHE A 22 -9.68 -13.94 2.05
C PHE A 22 -9.45 -14.70 0.74
N LEU A 23 -8.84 -15.89 0.79
CA LEU A 23 -8.53 -16.70 -0.40
C LEU A 23 -9.78 -17.30 -1.09
N TYR A 24 -10.84 -17.55 -0.33
CA TYR A 24 -12.01 -18.29 -0.81
C TYR A 24 -13.27 -17.44 -0.99
N SER A 25 -13.26 -16.13 -0.72
CA SER A 25 -14.53 -15.37 -0.73
C SER A 25 -14.52 -14.02 -1.44
N ASP A 26 -13.42 -13.27 -1.53
CA ASP A 26 -13.52 -11.91 -2.06
C ASP A 26 -12.23 -11.41 -2.72
N ASN A 27 -11.94 -11.91 -3.93
CA ASN A 27 -10.86 -11.37 -4.77
C ASN A 27 -11.04 -9.87 -5.09
N GLU A 28 -12.23 -9.32 -4.89
CA GLU A 28 -12.50 -7.90 -5.13
C GLU A 28 -12.13 -7.03 -3.92
N ILE A 29 -12.13 -7.59 -2.70
CA ILE A 29 -11.86 -6.83 -1.48
C ILE A 29 -10.42 -6.36 -1.45
N PHE A 30 -9.43 -7.21 -1.77
CA PHE A 30 -8.03 -6.77 -1.71
C PHE A 30 -7.77 -5.58 -2.65
N LEU A 31 -8.36 -5.61 -3.85
CA LEU A 31 -8.22 -4.55 -4.83
C LEU A 31 -8.88 -3.26 -4.31
N ARG A 32 -10.07 -3.36 -3.72
CA ARG A 32 -10.75 -2.23 -3.06
C ARG A 32 -9.88 -1.61 -1.96
N GLU A 33 -9.32 -2.43 -1.08
CA GLU A 33 -8.50 -1.93 0.04
C GLU A 33 -7.21 -1.25 -0.46
N LEU A 34 -6.54 -1.82 -1.48
CA LEU A 34 -5.33 -1.22 -2.05
C LEU A 34 -5.62 0.11 -2.75
N VAL A 35 -6.70 0.19 -3.53
CA VAL A 35 -7.11 1.47 -4.15
C VAL A 35 -7.53 2.49 -3.10
N SER A 36 -8.22 2.07 -2.03
CA SER A 36 -8.59 2.98 -0.93
C SER A 36 -7.35 3.56 -0.25
N ASN A 37 -6.34 2.72 0.05
CA ASN A 37 -5.07 3.18 0.64
C ASN A 37 -4.34 4.18 -0.27
N ALA A 38 -4.33 3.93 -1.58
CA ALA A 38 -3.74 4.84 -2.57
C ALA A 38 -4.46 6.20 -2.60
N VAL A 39 -5.79 6.20 -2.60
CA VAL A 39 -6.60 7.44 -2.56
C VAL A 39 -6.33 8.22 -1.26
N ASP A 40 -6.27 7.54 -0.12
CA ASP A 40 -5.98 8.16 1.17
C ASP A 40 -4.58 8.82 1.17
N ALA A 41 -3.58 8.15 0.59
CA ALA A 41 -2.22 8.68 0.46
C ALA A 41 -2.18 9.98 -0.38
N VAL A 42 -2.91 9.99 -1.50
CA VAL A 42 -3.01 11.15 -2.40
C VAL A 42 -3.79 12.31 -1.76
N GLN A 43 -4.87 12.01 -1.03
CA GLN A 43 -5.60 13.04 -0.29
C GLN A 43 -4.75 13.64 0.84
N LYS A 44 -3.95 12.81 1.52
CA LYS A 44 -3.11 13.25 2.62
C LYS A 44 -2.02 14.23 2.15
N ILE A 45 -1.32 13.93 1.05
CA ILE A 45 -0.31 14.85 0.49
C ILE A 45 -0.94 16.17 0.02
N LYS A 46 -2.10 16.11 -0.63
CA LYS A 46 -2.83 17.32 -1.05
C LYS A 46 -3.23 18.20 0.14
N ARG A 47 -3.69 17.58 1.22
CA ARG A 47 -4.04 18.29 2.47
C ARG A 47 -2.81 18.93 3.12
N LEU A 48 -1.68 18.22 3.18
CA LEU A 48 -0.43 18.75 3.73
C LEU A 48 0.10 19.92 2.89
N GLY A 49 0.01 19.84 1.57
CA GLY A 49 0.33 20.95 0.66
C GLY A 49 -0.54 22.18 0.91
N ALA A 50 -1.86 21.99 1.05
CA ALA A 50 -2.79 23.08 1.37
C ALA A 50 -2.53 23.74 2.73
N LEU A 51 -1.96 23.01 3.69
CA LEU A 51 -1.57 23.51 5.01
C LEU A 51 -0.16 24.15 5.01
N GLY A 52 0.56 24.13 3.89
CA GLY A 52 1.96 24.58 3.83
C GLY A 52 2.93 23.68 4.62
N GLN A 53 2.53 22.45 4.90
CA GLN A 53 3.32 21.46 5.65
C GLN A 53 4.05 20.46 4.74
N TYR A 54 3.91 20.63 3.42
CA TYR A 54 4.63 19.86 2.43
C TYR A 54 5.36 20.81 1.48
N ASN A 55 6.69 20.68 1.43
CA ASN A 55 7.57 21.58 0.67
C ASN A 55 7.90 21.05 -0.74
N GLY A 56 7.41 19.85 -1.10
CA GLY A 56 7.57 19.30 -2.44
C GLY A 56 6.48 19.81 -3.39
N GLU A 57 6.65 19.57 -4.69
CA GLU A 57 5.58 19.79 -5.65
C GLU A 57 4.46 18.77 -5.39
N VAL A 58 3.26 19.28 -5.09
CA VAL A 58 2.05 18.47 -5.13
C VAL A 58 1.60 18.43 -6.59
N GLY A 59 2.00 17.37 -7.30
CA GLY A 59 1.51 17.11 -8.66
C GLY A 59 0.01 16.82 -8.70
N GLU A 60 -0.52 16.62 -9.90
CA GLU A 60 -1.92 16.21 -10.05
C GLU A 60 -2.16 14.86 -9.36
N PRO A 61 -3.15 14.77 -8.44
CA PRO A 61 -3.57 13.53 -7.80
C PRO A 61 -3.76 12.37 -8.79
N LEU A 62 -2.98 11.29 -8.64
CA LEU A 62 -3.02 10.15 -9.53
C LEU A 62 -2.98 8.84 -8.74
N VAL A 63 -3.94 7.97 -9.04
CA VAL A 63 -3.92 6.53 -8.72
C VAL A 63 -4.07 5.79 -10.04
N GLU A 64 -3.12 4.92 -10.35
CA GLU A 64 -3.07 4.12 -11.57
C GLU A 64 -3.14 2.64 -11.22
N VAL A 65 -3.97 1.90 -11.97
CA VAL A 65 -4.06 0.44 -11.89
C VAL A 65 -3.72 -0.12 -13.25
N SER A 66 -2.60 -0.85 -13.34
CA SER A 66 -2.12 -1.47 -14.57
C SER A 66 -2.07 -3.00 -14.44
N LEU A 67 -2.33 -3.66 -15.57
CA LEU A 67 -2.39 -5.11 -15.69
C LEU A 67 -1.30 -5.59 -16.64
N ASN A 68 -0.50 -6.56 -16.21
CA ASN A 68 0.44 -7.25 -17.08
C ASN A 68 0.07 -8.75 -17.11
N ALA A 69 -0.55 -9.17 -18.21
CA ALA A 69 -1.00 -10.55 -18.38
C ALA A 69 0.16 -11.54 -18.54
N GLU A 70 1.27 -11.12 -19.16
CA GLU A 70 2.45 -11.97 -19.37
C GLU A 70 3.17 -12.25 -18.05
N ALA A 71 3.39 -11.21 -17.25
CA ALA A 71 4.00 -11.31 -15.92
C ALA A 71 3.01 -11.82 -14.85
N LYS A 72 1.71 -11.89 -15.18
CA LYS A 72 0.60 -12.19 -14.25
C LYS A 72 0.60 -11.27 -13.03
N THR A 73 0.83 -9.97 -13.25
CA THR A 73 0.88 -8.96 -12.20
C THR A 73 -0.23 -7.93 -12.36
N ILE A 74 -0.72 -7.46 -11.22
CA ILE A 74 -1.55 -6.26 -11.10
C ILE A 74 -0.70 -5.25 -10.32
N THR A 75 -0.55 -4.04 -10.85
CA THR A 75 0.20 -2.97 -10.21
C THR A 75 -0.75 -1.83 -9.88
N ILE A 76 -0.78 -1.44 -8.60
CA ILE A 76 -1.46 -0.24 -8.12
C ILE A 76 -0.36 0.74 -7.72
N SER A 77 -0.34 1.90 -8.35
CA SER A 77 0.64 2.97 -8.08
C SER A 77 -0.06 4.29 -7.80
N ASP A 78 0.44 5.03 -6.83
CA ASP A 78 -0.02 6.36 -6.49
C ASP A 78 1.15 7.34 -6.39
N ASN A 79 0.85 8.62 -6.54
CA ASN A 79 1.79 9.71 -6.26
C ASN A 79 1.46 10.43 -4.94
N GLY A 80 0.95 9.66 -3.96
CA GLY A 80 0.56 10.16 -2.65
C GLY A 80 1.73 10.46 -1.73
N LEU A 81 1.45 10.55 -0.42
CA LEU A 81 2.45 10.87 0.59
C LEU A 81 3.62 9.87 0.64
N GLY A 82 3.38 8.62 0.26
CA GLY A 82 4.33 7.52 0.42
C GLY A 82 4.56 7.13 1.87
N MET A 83 5.59 6.32 2.10
CA MET A 83 6.03 5.87 3.42
C MET A 83 7.55 6.00 3.54
N THR A 84 8.02 6.36 4.73
CA THR A 84 9.42 6.30 5.12
C THR A 84 9.88 4.85 5.36
N ALA A 85 11.19 4.62 5.40
CA ALA A 85 11.74 3.29 5.67
C ALA A 85 11.30 2.76 7.05
N GLU A 86 11.20 3.64 8.04
CA GLU A 86 10.73 3.35 9.39
C GLU A 86 9.25 2.96 9.40
N GLU A 87 8.41 3.66 8.64
CA GLU A 87 6.98 3.33 8.50
C GLU A 87 6.80 1.98 7.80
N ILE A 88 7.57 1.69 6.75
CA ILE A 88 7.56 0.35 6.11
C ILE A 88 7.94 -0.72 7.13
N LYS A 89 9.00 -0.49 7.91
CA LYS A 89 9.42 -1.45 8.94
C LYS A 89 8.33 -1.68 9.98
N LYS A 90 7.60 -0.63 10.38
CA LYS A 90 6.56 -0.69 11.42
C LYS A 90 5.23 -1.26 10.92
N TYR A 91 4.78 -0.90 9.72
CA TYR A 91 3.42 -1.21 9.25
C TYR A 91 3.37 -2.38 8.26
N ILE A 92 4.47 -2.69 7.56
CA ILE A 92 4.53 -3.77 6.58
C ILE A 92 5.34 -4.97 7.10
N ASN A 93 6.50 -4.73 7.73
CA ASN A 93 7.42 -5.80 8.12
C ASN A 93 7.17 -6.41 9.52
N GLN A 94 6.27 -5.85 10.32
CA GLN A 94 5.97 -6.31 11.70
C GLN A 94 4.78 -7.27 11.81
N VAL A 95 4.26 -7.76 10.67
CA VAL A 95 3.23 -8.81 10.67
C VAL A 95 3.84 -10.18 10.94
#